data_AF-A0A1G4MHV7-F1
#
_entry.id   AF-A0A1G4MHV7-F1
#
_cell.length_a   1.000
_cell.length_b   1.000
_cell.length_c   1.000
_cell.angle_alpha   90.00
_cell.angle_beta   90.00
_cell.angle_gamma   90.00
#
_symmetry.space_group_name_H-M   'P 1'
#
loop_
_entity.id
_entity.type
_entity.pdbx_description
1 polymer ?
#
loop_
_entity_poly.entity_id
_entity_poly.type
_entity_poly.pdbx_seq_one_letter_code
_entity_poly.pdbx_strand_id
1 'polypeptide(L)'
;MSATLFKATVNEYLEDLPPQVQSRLYASPATCLAIYRLLPKLAKFFIMSMVFNESDISLRDLDRWVKSEGKFQFNEAIKSMKSLHLLIEGKTGQPFMINLNPIFRSSFRNALTGGEVNNSFGNVIDSESDIVSMAMLDQYAADKWETILHFMVGTPLTKTPSRNVLNLLTHSKLMENSSSGELQITNEGFQFLLQDVNAQIWTLLLQYLRMAETLQMDPVDVLNFIFMLGALELGKAYSDVGLSETQKVMLQDMRDYGLVFQKASNAKKFYPTRLATMLTSDTMNIRTASGAMNSVLKQGNSVKEDASAALAAEEEAAQVGGTTQNIPDGALILETNFKLYSYSNSPLQIAILSLFVHLKSRFTNMVTGQITRESIRRALYNGITADQIIAYLETHAHPQMRRLAEINLEKKLELDQNCKDGLQILPPTVVDQIKLWQLELDRIISYDGYLFSDFEDFHEYHLLSTYASDIGVLLWKDEKKRRFFVSQEGNAQVIDYAKRKLKKK
;
A
#
# COMPACT_ATOMS: atom_id res chain seq x y z
N MET A 1 21.65 0.23 -4.13
CA MET A 1 20.52 0.96 -4.73
C MET A 1 19.37 0.01 -5.01
N SER A 2 18.55 -0.33 -4.01
CA SER A 2 17.29 -1.09 -4.20
C SER A 2 16.50 -1.17 -2.89
N ALA A 3 16.22 -0.02 -2.28
CA ALA A 3 15.32 0.07 -1.11
C ALA A 3 14.39 1.30 -1.20
N THR A 4 14.22 1.84 -2.40
CA THR A 4 13.04 2.66 -2.72
C THR A 4 11.90 1.72 -3.09
N LEU A 5 11.62 0.76 -2.20
CA LEU A 5 10.31 0.12 -2.14
C LEU A 5 9.33 1.28 -1.98
N PHE A 6 8.43 1.45 -2.95
CA PHE A 6 7.25 2.31 -2.91
C PHE A 6 7.29 3.37 -1.81
N LYS A 7 7.47 4.66 -2.15
CA LYS A 7 7.18 5.74 -1.20
C LYS A 7 5.73 5.52 -0.69
N ALA A 8 5.58 4.91 0.47
CA ALA A 8 4.43 4.02 0.75
C ALA A 8 3.27 4.78 1.41
N THR A 9 3.50 6.02 1.80
CA THR A 9 2.53 6.80 2.55
C THR A 9 2.33 8.17 1.91
N VAL A 10 1.08 8.63 1.94
CA VAL A 10 0.70 9.98 1.51
C VAL A 10 1.56 11.04 2.19
N ASN A 11 1.96 10.78 3.44
CA ASN A 11 2.81 11.68 4.22
C ASN A 11 4.17 11.88 3.55
N GLU A 12 4.85 10.83 3.09
CA GLU A 12 6.13 10.97 2.38
C GLU A 12 6.00 11.80 1.10
N TYR A 13 4.91 11.59 0.34
CA TYR A 13 4.68 12.39 -0.86
C TYR A 13 4.41 13.85 -0.52
N LEU A 14 3.64 14.13 0.53
CA LEU A 14 3.39 15.50 0.99
C LEU A 14 4.66 16.17 1.52
N GLU A 15 5.56 15.43 2.18
CA GLU A 15 6.85 15.94 2.67
C GLU A 15 7.81 16.35 1.54
N ASP A 16 7.79 15.64 0.41
CA ASP A 16 8.63 15.94 -0.75
C ASP A 16 8.18 17.20 -1.53
N LEU A 17 6.97 17.70 -1.29
CA LEU A 17 6.43 18.85 -2.04
C LEU A 17 7.12 20.17 -1.65
N PRO A 18 7.39 21.06 -2.62
CA PRO A 18 7.91 22.39 -2.33
C PRO A 18 7.01 23.22 -1.40
N PRO A 19 7.57 24.09 -0.55
CA PRO A 19 6.81 24.86 0.45
C PRO A 19 5.79 25.83 -0.18
N GLN A 20 6.04 26.29 -1.40
CA GLN A 20 5.10 27.13 -2.17
C GLN A 20 3.85 26.35 -2.59
N VAL A 21 4.02 25.09 -3.02
CA VAL A 21 2.92 24.20 -3.42
C VAL A 21 2.10 23.82 -2.19
N GLN A 22 2.76 23.49 -1.07
CA GLN A 22 2.09 23.21 0.20
C GLN A 22 1.28 24.42 0.72
N SER A 23 1.81 25.63 0.60
CA SER A 23 1.08 26.85 1.00
C SER A 23 -0.19 27.08 0.17
N ARG A 24 -0.15 26.78 -1.15
CA ARG A 24 -1.36 26.79 -2.01
C ARG A 24 -2.33 25.67 -1.64
N LEU A 25 -1.81 24.50 -1.29
CA LEU A 25 -2.62 23.35 -0.86
C LEU A 25 -3.39 23.66 0.44
N TYR A 26 -2.75 24.36 1.39
CA TYR A 26 -3.36 24.81 2.64
C TYR A 26 -4.37 25.95 2.47
N ALA A 27 -4.55 26.51 1.27
CA ALA A 27 -5.62 27.49 1.03
C ALA A 27 -7.01 26.83 1.04
N SER A 28 -7.10 25.53 0.75
CA SER A 28 -8.37 24.80 0.74
C SER A 28 -8.71 24.23 2.13
N PRO A 29 -9.88 24.56 2.71
CA PRO A 29 -10.33 24.00 3.99
C PRO A 29 -10.42 22.46 4.02
N ALA A 30 -10.82 21.83 2.90
CA ALA A 30 -10.93 20.36 2.82
C ALA A 30 -9.57 19.68 2.96
N THR A 31 -8.54 20.26 2.35
CA THR A 31 -7.18 19.73 2.43
C THR A 31 -6.58 19.90 3.82
N CYS A 32 -6.83 21.05 4.48
CA CYS A 32 -6.44 21.24 5.87
C CYS A 32 -7.06 20.20 6.79
N LEU A 33 -8.33 19.86 6.60
CA LEU A 33 -9.01 18.82 7.37
C LEU A 33 -8.44 17.42 7.10
N ALA A 34 -8.18 17.08 5.84
CA ALA A 34 -7.61 15.79 5.47
C ALA A 34 -6.19 15.62 6.04
N ILE A 35 -5.34 16.64 5.95
CA ILE A 35 -3.99 16.62 6.52
C ILE A 35 -4.06 16.54 8.04
N TYR A 36 -4.97 17.26 8.68
CA TYR A 36 -5.21 17.13 10.12
C TYR A 36 -5.62 15.69 10.51
N ARG A 37 -6.43 15.01 9.70
CA ARG A 37 -6.82 13.60 9.93
C ARG A 37 -5.64 12.63 9.79
N LEU A 38 -4.70 12.88 8.89
CA LEU A 38 -3.52 12.03 8.66
C LEU A 38 -2.41 12.18 9.72
N LEU A 39 -2.47 13.22 10.56
CA LEU A 39 -1.44 13.50 11.55
C LEU A 39 -1.50 12.60 12.80
N PRO A 40 -0.37 12.37 13.49
CA PRO A 40 -0.34 11.68 14.78
C PRO A 40 -1.24 12.35 15.83
N LYS A 41 -1.76 11.56 16.78
CA LYS A 41 -2.68 12.03 17.84
C LYS A 41 -2.13 13.22 18.62
N LEU A 42 -0.83 13.25 18.89
CA LEU A 42 -0.20 14.34 19.63
C LEU A 42 -0.05 15.62 18.79
N ALA A 43 0.25 15.49 17.49
CA ALA A 43 0.24 16.63 16.56
C ALA A 43 -1.17 17.25 16.45
N LYS A 44 -2.21 16.40 16.40
CA LYS A 44 -3.63 16.82 16.44
C LYS A 44 -3.97 17.65 17.69
N PHE A 45 -3.45 17.24 18.85
CA PHE A 45 -3.62 17.98 20.11
C PHE A 45 -2.93 19.36 20.05
N PHE A 46 -1.68 19.42 19.61
CA PHE A 46 -0.95 20.68 19.48
C PHE A 46 -1.62 21.64 18.51
N ILE A 47 -2.03 21.17 17.33
CA ILE A 47 -2.75 22.00 16.35
C ILE A 47 -4.02 22.57 16.97
N MET A 48 -4.85 21.76 17.62
CA MET A 48 -6.09 22.26 18.24
C MET A 48 -5.83 23.32 19.32
N SER A 49 -4.76 23.18 20.10
CA SER A 49 -4.36 24.20 21.08
C SER A 49 -3.83 25.49 20.44
N MET A 50 -3.18 25.40 19.28
CA MET A 50 -2.53 26.52 18.60
C MET A 50 -3.46 27.27 17.64
N VAL A 51 -4.52 26.64 17.14
CA VAL A 51 -5.43 27.26 16.13
C VAL A 51 -6.11 28.51 16.68
N PHE A 52 -6.53 28.50 17.94
CA PHE A 52 -7.20 29.64 18.57
C PHE A 52 -6.25 30.60 19.30
N ASN A 53 -5.01 30.17 19.57
CA ASN A 53 -4.00 31.00 20.22
C ASN A 53 -3.24 31.83 19.19
N GLU A 54 -3.21 33.16 19.38
CA GLU A 54 -2.50 34.08 18.49
C GLU A 54 -1.02 34.28 18.84
N SER A 55 -0.63 33.89 20.06
CA SER A 55 0.73 33.99 20.56
C SER A 55 1.61 32.85 20.09
N ASP A 56 2.88 33.15 19.82
CA ASP A 56 3.94 32.17 19.63
C ASP A 56 4.10 31.30 20.90
N ILE A 57 4.27 29.98 20.74
CA ILE A 57 4.43 29.04 21.87
C ILE A 57 5.87 28.49 21.89
N SER A 58 6.47 28.35 23.08
CA SER A 58 7.79 27.74 23.21
C SER A 58 7.70 26.21 23.10
N LEU A 59 8.65 25.59 22.37
CA LEU A 59 8.81 24.13 22.35
C LEU A 59 8.96 23.52 23.74
N ARG A 60 9.55 24.26 24.69
CA ARG A 60 9.74 23.80 26.07
C ARG A 60 8.42 23.65 26.81
N ASP A 61 7.45 24.50 26.51
CA ASP A 61 6.12 24.41 27.11
C ASP A 61 5.32 23.26 26.51
N LEU A 62 5.49 22.99 25.21
CA LEU A 62 4.91 21.81 24.57
C LEU A 62 5.50 20.50 25.13
N ASP A 63 6.82 20.45 25.39
CA ASP A 63 7.47 19.29 26.02
C ASP A 63 6.94 19.05 27.45
N ARG A 64 6.65 20.12 28.21
CA ARG A 64 6.04 20.03 29.54
C ARG A 64 4.63 19.44 29.53
N TRP A 65 3.90 19.53 28.43
CA TRP A 65 2.56 18.94 28.32
C TRP A 65 2.60 17.42 28.11
N VAL A 66 3.77 16.86 27.79
CA VAL A 66 3.96 15.43 27.53
C VAL A 66 4.60 14.76 28.74
N LYS A 67 4.06 13.60 29.13
CA LYS A 67 4.65 12.76 30.20
C LYS A 67 5.98 12.17 29.73
N SER A 68 6.85 11.79 30.67
CA SER A 68 8.18 11.20 30.38
C SER A 68 8.14 9.97 29.45
N GLU A 69 7.06 9.19 29.48
CA GLU A 69 6.86 8.01 28.62
C GLU A 69 6.59 8.35 27.14
N GLY A 70 6.11 9.57 26.85
CA GLY A 70 5.66 9.99 25.51
C GLY A 70 6.68 10.78 24.69
N LYS A 71 7.94 10.91 25.14
CA LYS A 71 8.94 11.79 24.50
C LYS A 71 9.29 11.39 23.07
N PHE A 72 9.27 10.09 22.75
CA PHE A 72 9.49 9.62 21.38
C PHE A 72 8.37 10.10 20.45
N GLN A 73 7.11 9.92 20.85
CA GLN A 73 5.94 10.36 20.09
C GLN A 73 5.89 11.89 19.93
N PHE A 74 6.41 12.63 20.92
CA PHE A 74 6.61 14.07 20.82
C PHE A 74 7.58 14.44 19.71
N ASN A 75 8.77 13.84 19.68
CA ASN A 75 9.76 14.11 18.65
C ASN A 75 9.25 13.73 17.26
N GLU A 76 8.53 12.60 17.15
CA GLU A 76 7.88 12.17 15.91
C GLU A 76 6.83 13.19 15.45
N ALA A 77 5.92 13.62 16.32
CA ALA A 77 4.90 14.61 16.00
C ALA A 77 5.50 15.95 15.55
N ILE A 78 6.52 16.44 16.23
CA ILE A 78 7.22 17.68 15.86
C ILE A 78 7.94 17.51 14.53
N LYS A 79 8.59 16.36 14.28
CA LYS A 79 9.25 16.07 13.01
C LYS A 79 8.24 16.08 11.86
N SER A 80 7.11 15.38 12.00
CA SER A 80 6.05 15.34 10.99
C SER A 80 5.42 16.71 10.71
N MET A 81 5.21 17.53 11.75
CA MET A 81 4.67 18.88 11.57
C MET A 81 5.69 19.84 10.91
N LYS A 82 6.99 19.64 11.15
CA LYS A 82 8.06 20.40 10.49
C LYS A 82 8.24 19.97 9.02
N SER A 83 8.23 18.67 8.74
CA SER A 83 8.39 18.14 7.38
C SER A 83 7.22 18.54 6.46
N LEU A 84 6.01 18.64 7.01
CA LEU A 84 4.84 19.18 6.30
C LEU A 84 4.79 20.73 6.29
N HIS A 85 5.80 21.42 6.81
CA HIS A 85 5.86 22.89 6.92
C HIS A 85 4.59 23.52 7.55
N LEU A 86 4.00 22.83 8.52
CA LEU A 86 2.87 23.34 9.29
C LEU A 86 3.35 24.30 10.39
N LEU A 87 4.59 24.12 10.85
CA LEU A 87 5.23 24.94 11.87
C LEU A 87 6.23 25.91 11.23
N ILE A 88 6.12 27.18 11.59
CA ILE A 88 7.05 28.24 11.20
C ILE A 88 7.74 28.75 12.47
N GLU A 89 9.00 29.15 12.35
CA GLU A 89 9.73 29.81 13.43
C GLU A 89 9.04 31.12 13.84
N GLY A 90 8.88 31.33 15.14
CA GLY A 90 8.17 32.48 15.71
C GLY A 90 8.81 33.81 15.32
N LYS A 91 8.00 34.87 15.22
CA LYS A 91 8.42 36.21 14.74
C LYS A 91 9.33 36.94 15.73
N THR A 92 9.45 36.43 16.95
CA THR A 92 10.04 37.12 18.10
C THR A 92 11.56 36.99 18.23
N GLY A 93 12.26 36.33 17.30
CA GLY A 93 13.73 36.22 17.32
C GLY A 93 14.30 35.46 18.53
N GLN A 94 13.45 34.91 19.40
CA GLN A 94 13.82 34.04 20.50
C GLN A 94 13.94 32.59 19.99
N PRO A 95 14.97 31.85 20.40
CA PRO A 95 15.16 30.48 19.95
C PRO A 95 14.03 29.60 20.47
N PHE A 96 13.55 28.69 19.60
CA PHE A 96 12.53 27.67 19.90
C PHE A 96 11.09 28.18 20.10
N MET A 97 10.76 29.38 19.63
CA MET A 97 9.38 29.83 19.48
C MET A 97 8.80 29.27 18.19
N ILE A 98 7.59 28.69 18.28
CA ILE A 98 6.91 28.09 17.13
C ILE A 98 5.53 28.72 16.97
N ASN A 99 5.16 28.94 15.71
CA ASN A 99 3.82 29.30 15.29
C ASN A 99 3.33 28.35 14.20
N LEU A 100 2.00 28.26 14.02
CA LEU A 100 1.42 27.58 12.87
C LEU A 100 1.54 28.46 11.62
N ASN A 101 1.57 27.82 10.45
CA ASN A 101 1.45 28.51 9.18
C ASN A 101 0.14 29.33 9.17
N PRO A 102 0.20 30.65 8.93
CA PRO A 102 -0.98 31.52 9.01
C PRO A 102 -2.07 31.11 8.01
N ILE A 103 -1.69 30.60 6.84
CA ILE A 103 -2.64 30.14 5.81
C ILE A 103 -3.35 28.87 6.29
N PHE A 104 -2.58 27.89 6.79
CA PHE A 104 -3.17 26.67 7.35
C PHE A 104 -4.09 26.99 8.52
N ARG A 105 -3.68 27.90 9.41
CA ARG A 105 -4.46 28.31 10.57
C ARG A 105 -5.78 28.97 10.19
N SER A 106 -5.79 29.90 9.24
CA SER A 106 -7.02 30.56 8.79
C SER A 106 -7.95 29.58 8.07
N SER A 107 -7.43 28.76 7.16
CA SER A 107 -8.21 27.76 6.43
C SER A 107 -8.76 26.66 7.35
N PHE A 108 -7.98 26.20 8.33
CA PHE A 108 -8.45 25.21 9.30
C PHE A 108 -9.46 25.81 10.29
N ARG A 109 -9.29 27.07 10.71
CA ARG A 109 -10.31 27.79 11.48
C ARG A 109 -11.61 27.89 10.67
N ASN A 110 -11.53 28.23 9.40
CA ASN A 110 -12.68 28.28 8.49
C ASN A 110 -13.38 26.91 8.36
N ALA A 111 -12.62 25.81 8.35
CA ALA A 111 -13.17 24.46 8.34
C ALA A 111 -13.93 24.12 9.63
N LEU A 112 -13.46 24.59 10.80
CA LEU A 112 -14.07 24.32 12.10
C LEU A 112 -15.27 25.22 12.40
N THR A 113 -15.22 26.50 12.04
CA THR A 113 -16.27 27.48 12.36
C THR A 113 -17.26 27.70 11.23
N GLY A 114 -17.13 26.98 10.10
CA GLY A 114 -18.02 27.12 8.94
C GLY A 114 -17.91 28.49 8.27
N GLY A 115 -16.70 28.92 7.93
CA GLY A 115 -16.41 30.23 7.32
C GLY A 115 -16.91 30.41 5.87
N GLU A 116 -16.85 31.65 5.37
CA GLU A 116 -17.48 32.20 4.13
C GLU A 116 -17.17 31.49 2.78
N VAL A 117 -16.31 30.47 2.74
CA VAL A 117 -15.92 29.82 1.48
C VAL A 117 -16.96 28.77 1.08
N ASN A 118 -18.03 29.24 0.44
CA ASN A 118 -19.14 28.45 -0.12
C ASN A 118 -18.69 27.58 -1.30
N ASN A 119 -17.85 26.56 -1.10
CA ASN A 119 -17.66 25.43 -2.03
C ASN A 119 -16.69 24.36 -1.51
N SER A 120 -16.03 24.57 -0.35
CA SER A 120 -14.86 23.77 0.03
C SER A 120 -15.16 22.29 0.30
N PHE A 121 -16.40 21.94 0.64
CA PHE A 121 -16.83 20.56 0.90
C PHE A 121 -17.80 20.02 -0.17
N GLY A 122 -17.80 20.62 -1.36
CA GLY A 122 -18.68 20.27 -2.47
C GLY A 122 -20.11 20.78 -2.29
N ASN A 123 -20.78 21.07 -3.41
CA ASN A 123 -22.17 21.52 -3.39
C ASN A 123 -23.11 20.32 -3.35
N VAL A 124 -23.69 20.08 -2.17
CA VAL A 124 -24.72 19.06 -1.97
C VAL A 124 -25.97 19.47 -2.74
N ILE A 125 -26.47 18.57 -3.59
CA ILE A 125 -27.78 18.68 -4.21
C ILE A 125 -28.74 17.83 -3.38
N ASP A 126 -29.58 18.47 -2.59
CA ASP A 126 -30.75 17.81 -1.98
C ASP A 126 -31.78 17.56 -3.09
N SER A 127 -31.74 16.36 -3.66
CA SER A 127 -32.81 15.85 -4.52
C SER A 127 -33.41 14.63 -3.85
N GLU A 128 -34.60 14.79 -3.28
CA GLU A 128 -35.40 13.72 -2.64
C GLU A 128 -35.85 12.61 -3.61
N SER A 129 -35.64 12.79 -4.92
CA SER A 129 -36.21 11.94 -5.96
C SER A 129 -35.37 10.74 -6.38
N ASP A 130 -34.15 10.58 -5.87
CA ASP A 130 -33.19 9.63 -6.47
C ASP A 130 -32.23 9.02 -5.44
N ILE A 131 -32.80 8.26 -4.49
CA ILE A 131 -32.08 7.63 -3.38
C ILE A 131 -31.19 6.51 -3.93
N VAL A 132 -29.92 6.82 -4.17
CA VAL A 132 -28.92 5.78 -4.41
C VAL A 132 -28.65 5.10 -3.06
N SER A 133 -28.96 3.80 -2.96
CA SER A 133 -28.73 3.06 -1.73
C SER A 133 -27.23 2.89 -1.49
N MET A 134 -26.81 2.97 -0.22
CA MET A 134 -25.42 2.74 0.15
C MET A 134 -24.93 1.36 -0.28
N ALA A 135 -25.81 0.35 -0.24
CA ALA A 135 -25.50 -1.02 -0.69
C ALA A 135 -25.19 -1.08 -2.20
N MET A 136 -25.89 -0.31 -3.03
CA MET A 136 -25.63 -0.25 -4.47
C MET A 136 -24.28 0.42 -4.76
N LEU A 137 -23.93 1.48 -4.02
CA LEU A 137 -22.63 2.14 -4.15
C LEU A 137 -21.47 1.23 -3.74
N ASP A 138 -21.66 0.50 -2.63
CA ASP A 138 -20.66 -0.45 -2.12
C ASP A 138 -20.45 -1.61 -3.12
N GLN A 139 -21.53 -2.16 -3.70
CA GLN A 139 -21.43 -3.19 -4.74
C GLN A 139 -20.78 -2.66 -6.04
N TYR A 140 -21.16 -1.45 -6.48
CA TYR A 140 -20.57 -0.83 -7.68
C TYR A 140 -19.05 -0.63 -7.51
N ALA A 141 -18.64 -0.10 -6.35
CA ALA A 141 -17.23 0.15 -6.06
C ALA A 141 -16.45 -1.17 -6.01
N ALA A 142 -16.99 -2.19 -5.36
CA ALA A 142 -16.40 -3.53 -5.31
C ALA A 142 -16.26 -4.15 -6.71
N ASP A 143 -17.33 -4.16 -7.51
CA ASP A 143 -17.31 -4.76 -8.85
C ASP A 143 -16.27 -4.09 -9.77
N LYS A 144 -16.18 -2.76 -9.72
CA LYS A 144 -15.19 -1.99 -10.49
C LYS A 144 -13.77 -2.26 -10.04
N TRP A 145 -13.53 -2.25 -8.73
CA TRP A 145 -12.21 -2.51 -8.18
C TRP A 145 -11.76 -3.95 -8.43
N GLU A 146 -12.63 -4.93 -8.20
CA GLU A 146 -12.36 -6.34 -8.48
C GLU A 146 -12.13 -6.59 -9.97
N THR A 147 -12.81 -5.89 -10.87
CA THR A 147 -12.54 -6.00 -12.31
C THR A 147 -11.09 -5.61 -12.64
N ILE A 148 -10.56 -4.55 -12.01
CA ILE A 148 -9.17 -4.11 -12.18
C ILE A 148 -8.21 -5.17 -11.63
N LEU A 149 -8.47 -5.68 -10.42
CA LEU A 149 -7.62 -6.69 -9.79
C LEU A 149 -7.64 -8.04 -10.54
N HIS A 150 -8.81 -8.46 -11.03
CA HIS A 150 -8.94 -9.66 -11.85
C HIS A 150 -8.20 -9.57 -13.18
N PHE A 151 -8.14 -8.37 -13.77
CA PHE A 151 -7.36 -8.11 -14.96
C PHE A 151 -5.86 -8.28 -14.67
N MET A 152 -5.35 -7.75 -13.54
CA MET A 152 -3.95 -7.90 -13.15
C MET A 152 -3.54 -9.37 -12.94
N VAL A 153 -4.46 -10.21 -12.48
CA VAL A 153 -4.20 -11.65 -12.26
C VAL A 153 -4.40 -12.49 -13.54
N GLY A 154 -4.89 -11.89 -14.63
CA GLY A 154 -5.08 -12.59 -15.91
C GLY A 154 -6.26 -13.56 -15.91
N THR A 155 -7.32 -13.26 -15.14
CA THR A 155 -8.51 -14.13 -15.10
C THR A 155 -9.32 -13.97 -16.40
N PRO A 156 -9.67 -15.03 -17.13
CA PRO A 156 -10.34 -14.93 -18.44
C PRO A 156 -11.80 -14.42 -18.39
N LEU A 157 -12.34 -14.14 -17.20
CA LEU A 157 -13.76 -13.84 -16.98
C LEU A 157 -14.11 -12.35 -16.97
N THR A 158 -13.16 -11.40 -17.05
CA THR A 158 -13.47 -9.99 -16.81
C THR A 158 -13.37 -9.08 -18.03
N LYS A 159 -14.26 -8.07 -18.04
CA LYS A 159 -14.21 -6.95 -18.99
C LYS A 159 -12.85 -6.26 -18.87
N THR A 160 -12.23 -5.92 -19.99
CA THR A 160 -11.01 -5.11 -20.01
C THR A 160 -11.28 -3.77 -19.32
N PRO A 161 -10.43 -3.35 -18.36
CA PRO A 161 -10.55 -2.05 -17.72
C PRO A 161 -10.31 -0.93 -18.74
N SER A 162 -10.60 0.32 -18.35
CA SER A 162 -10.43 1.46 -19.25
C SER A 162 -8.96 1.66 -19.62
N ARG A 163 -8.73 2.26 -20.79
CA ARG A 163 -7.38 2.48 -21.33
C ARG A 163 -6.52 3.37 -20.43
N ASN A 164 -7.14 4.29 -19.69
CA ASN A 164 -6.45 5.16 -18.72
C ASN A 164 -5.90 4.34 -17.55
N VAL A 165 -6.68 3.40 -17.02
CA VAL A 165 -6.25 2.48 -15.96
C VAL A 165 -5.08 1.62 -16.44
N LEU A 166 -5.17 1.06 -17.65
CA LEU A 166 -4.08 0.26 -18.22
C LEU A 166 -2.79 1.07 -18.39
N ASN A 167 -2.90 2.29 -18.93
CA ASN A 167 -1.76 3.18 -19.07
C ASN A 167 -1.13 3.50 -17.71
N LEU A 168 -1.95 3.79 -16.70
CA LEU A 168 -1.49 4.01 -15.34
C LEU A 168 -0.77 2.79 -14.77
N LEU A 169 -1.32 1.58 -14.94
CA LEU A 169 -0.73 0.35 -14.45
C LEU A 169 0.59 -0.02 -15.16
N THR A 170 0.74 0.36 -16.44
CA THR A 170 2.02 0.18 -17.15
C THR A 170 3.05 1.22 -16.71
N HIS A 171 2.64 2.47 -16.51
CA HIS A 171 3.52 3.54 -16.05
C HIS A 171 3.92 3.36 -14.57
N SER A 172 3.05 2.73 -13.77
CA SER A 172 3.32 2.33 -12.38
C SER A 172 4.27 1.15 -12.26
N LYS A 173 4.66 0.52 -13.38
CA LYS A 173 5.39 -0.75 -13.42
C LYS A 173 4.68 -1.86 -12.63
N LEU A 174 3.37 -1.75 -12.38
CA LEU A 174 2.60 -2.83 -11.77
C LEU A 174 2.28 -3.93 -12.80
N MET A 175 2.24 -3.56 -14.08
CA MET A 175 2.17 -4.50 -15.21
C MET A 175 3.20 -4.14 -16.27
N GLU A 176 3.82 -5.16 -16.85
CA GLU A 176 4.76 -5.02 -17.96
C GLU A 176 4.22 -5.70 -19.21
N ASN A 177 4.50 -5.11 -20.37
CA ASN A 177 4.22 -5.75 -21.64
C ASN A 177 5.24 -6.87 -21.86
N SER A 178 4.79 -8.12 -21.85
CA SER A 178 5.64 -9.24 -22.24
C SER A 178 5.97 -9.16 -23.73
N SER A 179 7.01 -9.86 -24.16
CA SER A 179 7.42 -9.95 -25.58
C SER A 179 6.31 -10.53 -26.49
N SER A 180 5.31 -11.19 -25.91
CA SER A 180 4.11 -11.70 -26.58
C SER A 180 2.97 -10.68 -26.75
N GLY A 181 3.11 -9.46 -26.21
CA GLY A 181 2.06 -8.43 -26.24
C GLY A 181 0.96 -8.62 -25.18
N GLU A 182 1.05 -9.64 -24.33
CA GLU A 182 0.21 -9.79 -23.14
C GLU A 182 0.80 -9.04 -21.95
N LEU A 183 -0.06 -8.34 -21.20
CA LEU A 183 0.31 -7.66 -19.95
C LEU A 183 0.52 -8.70 -18.85
N GLN A 184 1.72 -8.76 -18.29
CA GLN A 184 2.06 -9.61 -17.16
C GLN A 184 2.27 -8.77 -15.90
N ILE A 185 1.92 -9.35 -14.75
CA ILE A 185 2.15 -8.72 -13.46
C ILE A 185 3.65 -8.71 -13.12
N THR A 186 4.13 -7.60 -12.57
CA THR A 186 5.51 -7.50 -12.08
C THR A 186 5.60 -7.91 -10.60
N ASN A 187 6.82 -8.00 -10.07
CA ASN A 187 7.06 -8.14 -8.62
C ASN A 187 6.33 -7.06 -7.80
N GLU A 188 6.46 -5.81 -8.25
CA GLU A 188 5.80 -4.65 -7.65
C GLU A 188 4.27 -4.74 -7.75
N GLY A 189 3.75 -5.23 -8.88
CA GLY A 189 2.34 -5.53 -9.10
C GLY A 189 1.78 -6.57 -8.15
N PHE A 190 2.55 -7.63 -7.87
CA PHE A 190 2.14 -8.64 -6.90
C PHE A 190 2.14 -8.08 -5.48
N GLN A 191 3.19 -7.35 -5.07
CA GLN A 191 3.22 -6.70 -3.77
C GLN A 191 2.01 -5.77 -3.57
N PHE A 192 1.61 -5.06 -4.62
CA PHE A 192 0.38 -4.26 -4.62
C PHE A 192 -0.87 -5.12 -4.36
N LEU A 193 -1.04 -6.27 -5.01
CA LEU A 193 -2.19 -7.16 -4.76
C LEU A 193 -2.26 -7.67 -3.31
N LEU A 194 -1.13 -7.75 -2.61
CA LEU A 194 -1.05 -8.21 -1.22
C LEU A 194 -1.37 -7.13 -0.19
N GLN A 195 -1.36 -5.85 -0.58
CA GLN A 195 -1.66 -4.73 0.31
C GLN A 195 -3.14 -4.69 0.70
N ASP A 196 -3.46 -3.97 1.76
CA ASP A 196 -4.84 -3.63 2.10
C ASP A 196 -5.45 -2.69 1.06
N VAL A 197 -6.78 -2.73 0.93
CA VAL A 197 -7.51 -1.95 -0.09
C VAL A 197 -7.18 -0.45 -0.02
N ASN A 198 -7.01 0.10 1.18
CA ASN A 198 -6.68 1.52 1.34
C ASN A 198 -5.27 1.83 0.84
N ALA A 199 -4.26 1.03 1.21
CA ALA A 199 -2.90 1.19 0.68
C ALA A 199 -2.82 0.95 -0.84
N GLN A 200 -3.61 0.02 -1.38
CA GLN A 200 -3.70 -0.20 -2.82
C GLN A 200 -4.20 1.06 -3.54
N ILE A 201 -5.32 1.63 -3.09
CA ILE A 201 -5.87 2.84 -3.72
C ILE A 201 -4.88 4.00 -3.60
N TRP A 202 -4.24 4.19 -2.45
CA TRP A 202 -3.24 5.25 -2.28
C TRP A 202 -2.02 5.05 -3.17
N THR A 203 -1.53 3.82 -3.32
CA THR A 203 -0.43 3.50 -4.24
C THR A 203 -0.81 3.88 -5.67
N LEU A 204 -2.04 3.57 -6.10
CA LEU A 204 -2.55 3.91 -7.43
C LEU A 204 -2.71 5.43 -7.61
N LEU A 205 -3.25 6.13 -6.61
CA LEU A 205 -3.44 7.59 -6.62
C LEU A 205 -2.10 8.34 -6.62
N LEU A 206 -1.11 7.87 -5.86
CA LEU A 206 0.23 8.45 -5.84
C LEU A 206 0.92 8.29 -7.20
N GLN A 207 0.75 7.15 -7.87
CA GLN A 207 1.24 7.03 -9.23
C GLN A 207 0.46 7.91 -10.20
N TYR A 208 -0.85 8.04 -10.03
CA TYR A 208 -1.66 8.95 -10.84
C TYR A 208 -1.13 10.38 -10.71
N LEU A 209 -0.77 10.84 -9.50
CA LEU A 209 -0.17 12.16 -9.28
C LEU A 209 1.17 12.33 -10.02
N ARG A 210 2.02 11.31 -10.04
CA ARG A 210 3.28 11.32 -10.81
C ARG A 210 3.03 11.36 -12.32
N MET A 211 1.98 10.69 -12.80
CA MET A 211 1.56 10.76 -14.20
C MET A 211 0.87 12.09 -14.53
N ALA A 212 0.16 12.70 -13.58
CA ALA A 212 -0.49 14.00 -13.77
C ALA A 212 0.54 15.11 -14.04
N GLU A 213 1.73 15.00 -13.45
CA GLU A 213 2.86 15.89 -13.73
C GLU A 213 3.33 15.80 -15.20
N THR A 214 3.34 14.61 -15.80
CA THR A 214 3.67 14.43 -17.22
C THR A 214 2.54 14.90 -18.14
N LEU A 215 1.30 14.87 -17.66
CA LEU A 215 0.10 15.38 -18.35
C LEU A 215 -0.12 16.90 -18.16
N GLN A 216 0.80 17.62 -17.50
CA GLN A 216 0.72 19.07 -17.23
C GLN A 216 -0.52 19.52 -16.43
N MET A 217 -1.05 18.66 -15.55
CA MET A 217 -2.11 19.06 -14.62
C MET A 217 -1.52 19.74 -13.38
N ASP A 218 -2.17 20.76 -12.82
CA ASP A 218 -1.72 21.36 -11.54
C ASP A 218 -1.89 20.33 -10.41
N PRO A 219 -0.81 19.83 -9.78
CA PRO A 219 -0.89 18.82 -8.72
C PRO A 219 -1.69 19.31 -7.51
N VAL A 220 -1.76 20.64 -7.29
CA VAL A 220 -2.54 21.24 -6.20
C VAL A 220 -4.03 20.99 -6.39
N ASP A 221 -4.54 21.14 -7.61
CA ASP A 221 -5.97 20.96 -7.91
C ASP A 221 -6.39 19.49 -7.80
N VAL A 222 -5.49 18.58 -8.21
CA VAL A 222 -5.68 17.13 -8.11
C VAL A 222 -5.73 16.70 -6.65
N LEU A 223 -4.76 17.11 -5.83
CA LEU A 223 -4.72 16.80 -4.40
C LEU A 223 -5.92 17.39 -3.66
N ASN A 224 -6.27 18.65 -3.94
CA ASN A 224 -7.45 19.29 -3.35
C ASN A 224 -8.72 18.49 -3.63
N PHE A 225 -8.86 17.94 -4.84
CA PHE A 225 -10.01 17.13 -5.20
C PHE A 225 -10.02 15.76 -4.50
N ILE A 226 -8.88 15.07 -4.39
CA ILE A 226 -8.79 13.79 -3.64
C ILE A 226 -9.20 14.00 -2.17
N PHE A 227 -8.67 15.05 -1.54
CA PHE A 227 -8.99 15.35 -0.14
C PHE A 227 -10.43 15.84 0.04
N MET A 228 -10.97 16.57 -0.94
CA MET A 228 -12.40 16.89 -0.98
C MET A 228 -13.23 15.61 -1.00
N LEU A 229 -12.96 14.69 -1.93
CA LEU A 229 -13.68 13.40 -2.06
C LEU A 229 -13.68 12.59 -0.76
N GLY A 230 -12.55 12.59 -0.04
CA GLY A 230 -12.44 11.90 1.24
C GLY A 230 -13.23 12.54 2.39
N ALA A 231 -13.56 13.83 2.28
CA ALA A 231 -14.36 14.55 3.27
C ALA A 231 -15.87 14.57 2.96
N LEU A 232 -16.29 14.06 1.80
CA LEU A 232 -17.70 14.02 1.40
C LEU A 232 -18.50 12.98 2.19
N GLU A 233 -19.80 13.23 2.29
CA GLU A 233 -20.72 12.32 2.96
C GLU A 233 -21.29 11.28 1.97
N LEU A 234 -21.39 10.04 2.43
CA LEU A 234 -21.95 8.94 1.65
C LEU A 234 -23.45 9.14 1.41
N GLY A 235 -23.91 8.78 0.22
CA GLY A 235 -25.34 8.81 -0.15
C GLY A 235 -25.89 10.18 -0.57
N LYS A 236 -25.08 11.25 -0.50
CA LYS A 236 -25.44 12.57 -1.03
C LYS A 236 -24.95 12.78 -2.45
N ALA A 237 -25.74 13.49 -3.25
CA ALA A 237 -25.37 13.87 -4.61
C ALA A 237 -24.60 15.19 -4.61
N TYR A 238 -23.49 15.25 -5.33
CA TYR A 238 -22.68 16.46 -5.49
C TYR A 238 -22.69 16.94 -6.94
N SER A 239 -22.61 18.26 -7.12
CA SER A 239 -22.63 18.94 -8.42
C SER A 239 -21.24 19.16 -9.01
N ASP A 240 -21.11 19.05 -10.34
CA ASP A 240 -19.89 19.37 -11.12
C ASP A 240 -19.72 20.89 -11.41
N VAL A 241 -20.67 21.74 -11.02
CA VAL A 241 -20.71 23.17 -11.40
C VAL A 241 -19.53 24.00 -10.85
N GLY A 242 -18.82 23.50 -9.84
CA GLY A 242 -17.69 24.19 -9.20
C GLY A 242 -16.31 23.60 -9.50
N LEU A 243 -16.21 22.58 -10.36
CA LEU A 243 -14.97 21.87 -10.61
C LEU A 243 -14.17 22.49 -11.78
N SER A 244 -12.85 22.54 -11.61
CA SER A 244 -11.93 22.95 -12.67
C SER A 244 -11.91 21.92 -13.82
N GLU A 245 -11.39 22.30 -14.98
CA GLU A 245 -11.31 21.39 -16.13
C GLU A 245 -10.42 20.17 -15.81
N THR A 246 -9.37 20.35 -15.01
CA THR A 246 -8.51 19.26 -14.51
C THR A 246 -9.29 18.31 -13.60
N GLN A 247 -10.14 18.85 -12.71
CA GLN A 247 -10.98 18.05 -11.81
C GLN A 247 -12.06 17.27 -12.55
N LYS A 248 -12.57 17.78 -13.69
CA LYS A 248 -13.53 17.04 -14.53
C LYS A 248 -12.92 15.83 -15.23
N VAL A 249 -11.70 15.99 -15.76
CA VAL A 249 -10.94 14.85 -16.32
C VAL A 249 -10.70 13.83 -15.22
N MET A 250 -10.24 14.28 -14.06
CA MET A 250 -10.02 13.43 -12.91
C MET A 250 -11.30 12.73 -12.43
N LEU A 251 -12.46 13.40 -12.46
CA LEU A 251 -13.73 12.80 -12.09
C LEU A 251 -14.09 11.61 -12.99
N GLN A 252 -13.73 11.64 -14.28
CA GLN A 252 -13.88 10.50 -15.18
C GLN A 252 -12.93 9.36 -14.79
N ASP A 253 -11.68 9.65 -14.45
CA ASP A 253 -10.71 8.66 -14.01
C ASP A 253 -11.13 8.03 -12.65
N MET A 254 -11.60 8.83 -11.71
CA MET A 254 -12.11 8.37 -10.40
C MET A 254 -13.37 7.51 -10.53
N ARG A 255 -14.19 7.76 -11.55
CA ARG A 255 -15.32 6.87 -11.90
C ARG A 255 -14.84 5.52 -12.41
N ASP A 256 -13.79 5.52 -13.23
CA ASP A 256 -13.22 4.30 -13.79
C ASP A 256 -12.53 3.44 -12.71
N TYR A 257 -11.92 4.07 -11.69
CA TYR A 257 -11.42 3.38 -10.49
C TYR A 257 -12.52 2.92 -9.52
N GLY A 258 -13.76 3.37 -9.70
CA GLY A 258 -14.88 3.04 -8.80
C GLY A 258 -14.92 3.86 -7.52
N LEU A 259 -14.13 4.94 -7.40
CA LEU A 259 -14.15 5.86 -6.26
C LEU A 259 -15.39 6.76 -6.27
N VAL A 260 -15.86 7.08 -7.48
CA VAL A 260 -17.05 7.92 -7.68
C VAL A 260 -18.06 7.20 -8.56
N PHE A 261 -19.33 7.30 -8.21
CA PHE A 261 -20.44 6.82 -9.02
C PHE A 261 -21.11 7.99 -9.74
N GLN A 262 -21.25 7.87 -11.07
CA GLN A 262 -22.02 8.79 -11.90
C GLN A 262 -23.10 8.01 -12.63
N LYS A 263 -24.34 8.49 -12.58
CA LYS A 263 -25.44 7.89 -13.35
C LYS A 263 -25.27 8.25 -14.83
N ALA A 264 -25.40 7.26 -15.71
CA ALA A 264 -25.35 7.47 -17.16
C ALA A 264 -26.40 8.48 -17.66
N SER A 265 -27.54 8.59 -16.98
CA SER A 265 -28.61 9.56 -17.30
C SER A 265 -28.31 10.99 -16.87
N ASN A 266 -27.38 11.24 -15.95
CA ASN A 266 -27.05 12.61 -15.50
C ASN A 266 -25.59 12.71 -15.05
N ALA A 267 -24.71 13.02 -16.02
CA ALA A 267 -23.27 13.17 -15.80
C ALA A 267 -22.89 14.37 -14.92
N LYS A 268 -23.82 15.30 -14.63
CA LYS A 268 -23.56 16.49 -13.80
C LYS A 268 -23.66 16.22 -12.30
N LYS A 269 -24.16 15.04 -11.90
CA LYS A 269 -24.25 14.60 -10.51
C LYS A 269 -23.30 13.44 -10.26
N PHE A 270 -22.58 13.49 -9.15
CA PHE A 270 -21.70 12.42 -8.73
C PHE A 270 -21.92 12.04 -7.25
N TYR A 271 -21.68 10.77 -6.93
CA TYR A 271 -21.86 10.20 -5.60
C TYR A 271 -20.53 9.58 -5.15
N PRO A 272 -19.96 10.00 -4.01
CA PRO A 272 -18.77 9.36 -3.45
C PRO A 272 -19.10 7.94 -2.99
N THR A 273 -18.19 7.00 -3.25
CA THR A 273 -18.29 5.63 -2.72
C THR A 273 -17.54 5.49 -1.40
N ARG A 274 -17.76 4.39 -0.69
CA ARG A 274 -17.07 4.10 0.56
C ARG A 274 -15.55 4.06 0.40
N LEU A 275 -15.04 3.60 -0.75
CA LEU A 275 -13.61 3.59 -1.08
C LEU A 275 -13.01 5.01 -1.03
N ALA A 276 -13.73 6.03 -1.50
CA ALA A 276 -13.26 7.41 -1.45
C ALA A 276 -13.21 7.95 -0.01
N THR A 277 -14.21 7.64 0.81
CA THR A 277 -14.24 8.07 2.22
C THR A 277 -13.18 7.38 3.09
N MET A 278 -12.83 6.14 2.74
CA MET A 278 -11.77 5.37 3.41
C MET A 278 -10.39 6.03 3.27
N LEU A 279 -10.14 6.78 2.18
CA LEU A 279 -8.84 7.40 1.93
C LEU A 279 -8.37 8.33 3.05
N THR A 280 -9.29 9.05 3.69
CA THR A 280 -8.95 10.06 4.73
C THR A 280 -9.35 9.65 6.15
N SER A 281 -9.89 8.44 6.31
CA SER A 281 -10.33 7.93 7.61
C SER A 281 -9.32 6.94 8.18
N ASP A 282 -8.79 7.28 9.35
CA ASP A 282 -7.84 6.49 10.16
C ASP A 282 -8.46 5.22 10.79
N THR A 283 -9.62 4.77 10.31
CA THR A 283 -10.29 3.60 10.88
C THR A 283 -9.66 2.32 10.34
N MET A 284 -8.61 1.87 11.05
CA MET A 284 -7.98 0.54 11.01
C MET A 284 -8.94 -0.64 11.29
N ASN A 285 -10.26 -0.45 11.23
CA ASN A 285 -11.27 -1.46 11.53
C ASN A 285 -12.29 -1.58 10.39
N ILE A 286 -11.88 -1.93 9.17
CA ILE A 286 -12.82 -2.47 8.19
C ILE A 286 -12.27 -3.76 7.58
N ARG A 287 -13.02 -4.81 7.89
CA ARG A 287 -13.08 -6.14 7.31
C ARG A 287 -12.69 -6.13 5.82
N THR A 288 -11.91 -7.12 5.42
CA THR A 288 -11.58 -7.43 4.01
C THR A 288 -12.81 -7.27 3.12
N ALA A 289 -12.65 -6.77 1.88
CA ALA A 289 -13.76 -6.51 0.94
C ALA A 289 -14.80 -7.65 0.84
N SER A 290 -14.35 -8.90 1.04
CA SER A 290 -15.18 -10.11 1.13
C SER A 290 -16.14 -10.16 2.35
N GLY A 291 -15.73 -9.62 3.50
CA GLY A 291 -16.51 -9.60 4.74
C GLY A 291 -17.68 -8.59 4.77
N ALA A 292 -17.63 -7.54 3.94
CA ALA A 292 -18.73 -6.57 3.80
C ALA A 292 -19.84 -7.09 2.85
N MET A 293 -19.46 -7.85 1.81
CA MET A 293 -20.39 -8.41 0.83
C MET A 293 -21.31 -9.50 1.44
N ASN A 294 -20.78 -10.30 2.36
CA ASN A 294 -21.50 -11.44 2.94
C ASN A 294 -22.52 -11.06 4.03
N SER A 295 -22.44 -9.87 4.65
CA SER A 295 -23.52 -9.41 5.55
C SER A 295 -24.78 -9.04 4.77
N VAL A 296 -24.63 -8.55 3.54
CA VAL A 296 -25.75 -8.20 2.65
C VAL A 296 -26.47 -9.47 2.15
N LEU A 297 -25.70 -10.52 1.81
CA LEU A 297 -26.26 -11.85 1.47
C LEU A 297 -26.94 -12.53 2.67
N LYS A 298 -26.44 -12.35 3.89
CA LYS A 298 -27.09 -12.87 5.11
C LYS A 298 -28.37 -12.12 5.49
N GLN A 299 -28.44 -10.80 5.28
CA GLN A 299 -29.67 -10.02 5.49
C GLN A 299 -30.78 -10.37 4.50
N GLY A 300 -30.45 -10.88 3.30
CA GLY A 300 -31.45 -11.34 2.34
C GLY A 300 -32.20 -12.62 2.75
N ASN A 301 -31.63 -13.41 3.68
CA ASN A 301 -32.14 -14.74 4.04
C ASN A 301 -32.86 -14.79 5.41
N SER A 302 -32.92 -13.68 6.16
CA SER A 302 -33.46 -13.64 7.52
C SER A 302 -34.94 -13.25 7.63
N VAL A 303 -35.72 -13.30 6.53
CA VAL A 303 -37.16 -12.91 6.54
C VAL A 303 -38.11 -14.10 6.79
N LYS A 304 -37.59 -15.31 7.05
CA LYS A 304 -38.44 -16.44 7.45
C LYS A 304 -37.74 -17.25 8.53
N GLU A 305 -38.05 -16.92 9.79
CA GLU A 305 -38.15 -17.82 10.96
C GLU A 305 -37.97 -17.01 12.26
N ASP A 306 -38.95 -16.16 12.58
CA ASP A 306 -39.10 -15.58 13.92
C ASP A 306 -40.41 -16.11 14.52
N ALA A 307 -40.36 -17.28 15.18
CA ALA A 307 -41.34 -17.68 16.19
C ALA A 307 -40.93 -19.02 16.87
N SER A 308 -39.94 -18.99 17.77
CA SER A 308 -39.93 -19.74 19.05
C SER A 308 -38.52 -19.85 19.65
N ALA A 309 -38.13 -18.93 20.52
CA ALA A 309 -37.02 -19.15 21.45
C ALA A 309 -37.07 -18.16 22.62
N ALA A 310 -38.05 -18.34 23.51
CA ALA A 310 -37.96 -17.89 24.88
C ALA A 310 -38.28 -19.10 25.76
N LEU A 311 -37.41 -19.34 26.76
CA LEU A 311 -37.40 -20.42 27.76
C LEU A 311 -36.38 -21.54 27.48
N ALA A 312 -35.17 -21.38 28.03
CA ALA A 312 -34.57 -22.31 29.00
C ALA A 312 -33.10 -21.94 29.22
N ALA A 313 -32.79 -21.47 30.42
CA ALA A 313 -31.45 -21.50 30.98
C ALA A 313 -31.31 -22.78 31.81
N GLU A 314 -30.06 -23.25 31.92
CA GLU A 314 -29.57 -24.40 32.70
C GLU A 314 -29.64 -25.77 32.01
N GLU A 315 -28.49 -26.23 31.51
CA GLU A 315 -27.85 -27.51 31.89
C GLU A 315 -26.46 -27.61 31.23
N GLU A 316 -25.40 -27.51 32.03
CA GLU A 316 -24.05 -27.93 31.65
C GLU A 316 -23.96 -29.46 31.72
N ALA A 317 -23.88 -30.13 30.57
CA ALA A 317 -23.34 -31.48 30.47
C ALA A 317 -22.78 -31.76 29.06
N ALA A 318 -21.47 -31.95 29.00
CA ALA A 318 -20.66 -32.63 28.00
C ALA A 318 -21.34 -33.02 26.65
N GLN A 319 -21.19 -32.17 25.62
CA GLN A 319 -21.13 -32.62 24.23
C GLN A 319 -20.07 -31.87 23.42
N VAL A 320 -19.25 -32.67 22.77
CA VAL A 320 -18.19 -32.29 21.82
C VAL A 320 -18.84 -31.80 20.53
N GLY A 321 -18.52 -30.57 20.11
CA GLY A 321 -18.70 -30.09 18.74
C GLY A 321 -19.59 -28.86 18.59
N GLY A 322 -19.01 -27.79 18.05
CA GLY A 322 -19.78 -26.77 17.32
C GLY A 322 -19.85 -25.37 17.91
N THR A 323 -18.76 -24.78 18.40
CA THR A 323 -18.66 -23.31 18.37
C THR A 323 -18.44 -22.91 16.91
N THR A 324 -19.49 -22.47 16.23
CA THR A 324 -19.39 -21.75 14.95
C THR A 324 -18.66 -20.42 15.20
N GLN A 325 -17.33 -20.48 15.32
CA GLN A 325 -16.49 -19.31 15.17
C GLN A 325 -16.81 -18.77 13.77
N ASN A 326 -17.18 -17.49 13.66
CA ASN A 326 -17.32 -16.84 12.37
C ASN A 326 -15.97 -16.92 11.66
N ILE A 327 -15.79 -17.94 10.80
CA ILE A 327 -14.57 -18.13 10.02
C ILE A 327 -14.43 -16.90 9.14
N PRO A 328 -13.34 -16.13 9.25
CA PRO A 328 -13.12 -15.00 8.37
C PRO A 328 -13.02 -15.50 6.93
N ASP A 329 -13.79 -14.86 6.03
CA ASP A 329 -13.81 -15.18 4.60
C ASP A 329 -12.43 -14.91 3.99
N GLY A 330 -11.80 -15.95 3.43
CA GLY A 330 -10.40 -15.92 3.01
C GLY A 330 -9.41 -16.59 3.95
N ALA A 331 -9.87 -17.30 4.98
CA ALA A 331 -8.98 -18.02 5.88
C ALA A 331 -8.26 -19.18 5.18
N LEU A 332 -6.95 -19.27 5.39
CA LEU A 332 -6.07 -20.29 4.84
C LEU A 332 -5.58 -21.24 5.94
N ILE A 333 -5.58 -22.53 5.64
CA ILE A 333 -4.95 -23.58 6.43
C ILE A 333 -3.89 -24.26 5.57
N LEU A 334 -2.65 -24.20 6.04
CA LEU A 334 -1.51 -24.88 5.46
C LEU A 334 -1.08 -26.06 6.34
N GLU A 335 -0.98 -27.25 5.74
CA GLU A 335 -0.47 -28.46 6.39
C GLU A 335 1.03 -28.68 6.13
N THR A 336 1.67 -29.53 6.93
CA THR A 336 3.09 -29.91 6.79
C THR A 336 3.40 -30.71 5.52
N ASN A 337 2.38 -31.25 4.86
CA ASN A 337 2.47 -32.01 3.60
C ASN A 337 2.30 -31.11 2.35
N PHE A 338 2.43 -29.78 2.50
CA PHE A 338 2.25 -28.77 1.45
C PHE A 338 0.82 -28.66 0.89
N LYS A 339 -0.18 -29.28 1.52
CA LYS A 339 -1.58 -29.06 1.16
C LYS A 339 -2.07 -27.75 1.77
N LEU A 340 -2.80 -27.00 0.95
CA LEU A 340 -3.42 -25.74 1.31
C LEU A 340 -4.94 -25.86 1.16
N TYR A 341 -5.66 -25.42 2.18
CA TYR A 341 -7.10 -25.30 2.18
C TYR A 341 -7.47 -23.84 2.37
N SER A 342 -8.22 -23.28 1.43
CA SER A 342 -8.72 -21.91 1.50
C SER A 342 -10.23 -21.94 1.69
N TYR A 343 -10.71 -21.29 2.74
CA TYR A 343 -12.14 -21.06 2.98
C TYR A 343 -12.51 -19.69 2.39
N SER A 344 -12.60 -19.65 1.06
CA SER A 344 -12.98 -18.46 0.32
C SER A 344 -13.86 -18.81 -0.86
N ASN A 345 -14.89 -17.99 -1.07
CA ASN A 345 -15.70 -18.01 -2.28
C ASN A 345 -15.36 -16.91 -3.26
N SER A 346 -14.52 -15.96 -2.84
CA SER A 346 -14.09 -14.84 -3.68
C SER A 346 -13.24 -15.36 -4.85
N PRO A 347 -13.69 -15.20 -6.10
CA PRO A 347 -12.90 -15.59 -7.27
C PRO A 347 -11.53 -14.90 -7.30
N LEU A 348 -11.43 -13.68 -6.76
CA LEU A 348 -10.19 -12.92 -6.72
C LEU A 348 -9.15 -13.59 -5.83
N GLN A 349 -9.52 -13.99 -4.60
CA GLN A 349 -8.60 -14.67 -3.70
C GLN A 349 -8.15 -16.01 -4.27
N ILE A 350 -9.04 -16.73 -4.93
CA ILE A 350 -8.71 -17.99 -5.63
C ILE A 350 -7.72 -17.72 -6.77
N ALA A 351 -7.91 -16.64 -7.52
CA ALA A 351 -7.01 -16.25 -8.61
C ALA A 351 -5.62 -15.88 -8.06
N ILE A 352 -5.54 -15.12 -6.96
CA ILE A 352 -4.28 -14.78 -6.28
C ILE A 352 -3.57 -16.07 -5.82
N LEU A 353 -4.29 -17.01 -5.21
CA LEU A 353 -3.74 -18.31 -4.82
C LEU A 353 -3.21 -19.11 -6.01
N SER A 354 -3.88 -19.04 -7.16
CA SER A 354 -3.47 -19.77 -8.36
C SER A 354 -2.10 -19.35 -8.91
N LEU A 355 -1.60 -18.17 -8.52
CA LEU A 355 -0.30 -17.66 -8.95
C LEU A 355 0.87 -18.49 -8.40
N PHE A 356 0.77 -18.97 -7.16
CA PHE A 356 1.84 -19.69 -6.48
C PHE A 356 1.45 -21.09 -5.96
N VAL A 357 0.16 -21.44 -5.99
CA VAL A 357 -0.38 -22.75 -5.59
C VAL A 357 -0.95 -23.49 -6.78
N HIS A 358 -0.66 -24.79 -6.88
CA HIS A 358 -1.35 -25.65 -7.81
C HIS A 358 -2.73 -26.03 -7.25
N LEU A 359 -3.78 -25.35 -7.70
CA LEU A 359 -5.17 -25.63 -7.31
C LEU A 359 -5.59 -27.02 -7.84
N LYS A 360 -6.24 -27.82 -6.98
CA LYS A 360 -6.69 -29.19 -7.32
C LYS A 360 -8.19 -29.29 -7.48
N SER A 361 -8.95 -28.78 -6.50
CA SER A 361 -10.40 -28.91 -6.49
C SER A 361 -11.05 -27.68 -5.87
N ARG A 362 -12.19 -27.27 -6.42
CA ARG A 362 -13.02 -26.17 -5.91
C ARG A 362 -14.35 -26.74 -5.43
N PHE A 363 -14.66 -26.51 -4.16
CA PHE A 363 -15.95 -26.77 -3.54
C PHE A 363 -16.69 -25.44 -3.33
N THR A 364 -17.95 -25.52 -2.89
CA THR A 364 -18.84 -24.36 -2.74
C THR A 364 -18.35 -23.34 -1.70
N ASN A 365 -17.60 -23.77 -0.68
CA ASN A 365 -17.07 -22.93 0.42
C ASN A 365 -15.58 -23.19 0.73
N MET A 366 -14.89 -23.95 -0.13
CA MET A 366 -13.51 -24.38 0.13
C MET A 366 -12.78 -24.65 -1.18
N VAL A 367 -11.54 -24.19 -1.28
CA VAL A 367 -10.63 -24.52 -2.37
C VAL A 367 -9.45 -25.29 -1.82
N THR A 368 -9.12 -26.40 -2.47
CA THR A 368 -7.96 -27.22 -2.11
C THR A 368 -6.87 -27.07 -3.15
N GLY A 369 -5.64 -26.90 -2.67
CA GLY A 369 -4.46 -26.74 -3.50
C GLY A 369 -3.26 -27.44 -2.87
N GLN A 370 -2.18 -27.52 -3.65
CA GLN A 370 -0.89 -27.99 -3.15
C GLN A 370 0.21 -27.04 -3.60
N ILE A 371 1.10 -26.70 -2.67
CA ILE A 371 2.32 -25.96 -2.99
C ILE A 371 3.33 -26.97 -3.55
N THR A 372 3.77 -26.72 -4.78
CA THR A 372 4.71 -27.59 -5.50
C THR A 372 5.94 -26.79 -5.91
N ARG A 373 7.04 -27.48 -6.19
CA ARG A 373 8.26 -26.82 -6.69
C ARG A 373 7.98 -26.08 -8.00
N GLU A 374 7.19 -26.66 -8.90
CA GLU A 374 6.82 -26.05 -10.18
C GLU A 374 5.94 -24.81 -10.00
N SER A 375 4.99 -24.82 -9.05
CA SER A 375 4.12 -23.67 -8.81
C SER A 375 4.90 -22.49 -8.22
N ILE A 376 5.79 -22.74 -7.26
CA ILE A 376 6.65 -21.70 -6.69
C ILE A 376 7.65 -21.18 -7.72
N ARG A 377 8.25 -22.06 -8.54
CA ARG A 377 9.16 -21.65 -9.61
C ARG A 377 8.47 -20.76 -10.64
N ARG A 378 7.23 -21.07 -11.01
CA ARG A 378 6.41 -20.23 -11.89
C ARG A 378 6.16 -18.86 -11.27
N ALA A 379 5.79 -18.82 -9.98
CA ALA A 379 5.61 -17.56 -9.26
C ALA A 379 6.90 -16.72 -9.24
N LEU A 380 8.04 -17.36 -8.96
CA LEU A 380 9.36 -16.72 -8.95
C LEU A 380 9.75 -16.15 -10.32
N TYR A 381 9.48 -16.87 -11.42
CA TYR A 381 9.69 -16.35 -12.78
C TYR A 381 8.80 -15.15 -13.10
N ASN A 382 7.60 -15.09 -12.53
CA ASN A 382 6.73 -13.91 -12.61
C ASN A 382 7.18 -12.77 -11.65
N GLY A 383 8.33 -12.92 -10.99
CA GLY A 383 8.91 -11.92 -10.10
C GLY A 383 8.39 -11.95 -8.67
N ILE A 384 7.60 -12.94 -8.26
CA ILE A 384 7.06 -13.04 -6.90
C ILE A 384 8.11 -13.65 -5.95
N THR A 385 8.46 -12.96 -4.87
CA THR A 385 9.48 -13.46 -3.92
C THR A 385 8.91 -14.44 -2.89
N ALA A 386 9.76 -15.31 -2.32
CA ALA A 386 9.36 -16.24 -1.26
C ALA A 386 8.79 -15.51 -0.05
N ASP A 387 9.42 -14.41 0.37
CA ASP A 387 8.99 -13.63 1.54
C ASP A 387 7.60 -13.02 1.33
N GLN A 388 7.27 -12.59 0.11
CA GLN A 388 5.91 -12.11 -0.23
C GLN A 388 4.87 -13.22 -0.14
N ILE A 389 5.19 -14.43 -0.62
CA ILE A 389 4.31 -15.59 -0.52
C ILE A 389 4.08 -15.96 0.95
N ILE A 390 5.14 -15.96 1.76
CA ILE A 390 5.07 -16.25 3.20
C ILE A 390 4.22 -15.20 3.90
N ALA A 391 4.47 -13.90 3.66
CA ALA A 391 3.70 -12.81 4.24
C ALA A 391 2.21 -12.93 3.91
N TYR A 392 1.85 -13.28 2.67
CA TYR A 392 0.47 -13.51 2.29
C TYR A 392 -0.18 -14.69 3.03
N LEU A 393 0.55 -15.79 3.17
CA LEU A 393 0.06 -16.96 3.89
C LEU A 393 -0.14 -16.64 5.39
N GLU A 394 0.70 -15.80 5.99
CA GLU A 394 0.58 -15.35 7.38
C GLU A 394 -0.58 -14.38 7.62
N THR A 395 -0.78 -13.40 6.72
CA THR A 395 -1.86 -12.39 6.83
C THR A 395 -3.24 -13.02 6.66
N HIS A 396 -3.36 -14.06 5.83
CA HIS A 396 -4.61 -14.78 5.58
C HIS A 396 -4.73 -16.11 6.37
N ALA A 397 -3.81 -16.40 7.30
CA ALA A 397 -3.87 -17.61 8.12
C ALA A 397 -5.16 -17.68 8.95
N HIS A 398 -5.73 -18.89 9.07
CA HIS A 398 -6.92 -19.13 9.86
C HIS A 398 -6.72 -18.76 11.34
N PRO A 399 -7.71 -18.14 12.03
CA PRO A 399 -7.57 -17.73 13.44
C PRO A 399 -7.17 -18.85 14.39
N GLN A 400 -7.62 -20.09 14.12
CA GLN A 400 -7.22 -21.27 14.89
C GLN A 400 -5.72 -21.56 14.75
N MET A 401 -5.12 -21.34 13.58
CA MET A 401 -3.68 -21.50 13.37
C MET A 401 -2.88 -20.46 14.16
N ARG A 402 -3.36 -19.20 14.18
CA ARG A 402 -2.75 -18.14 15.01
C ARG A 402 -2.84 -18.47 16.51
N ARG A 403 -4.01 -18.88 16.99
CA ARG A 403 -4.19 -19.27 18.39
C ARG A 403 -3.30 -20.45 18.78
N LEU A 404 -3.16 -21.45 17.92
CA LEU A 404 -2.25 -22.57 18.16
C LEU A 404 -0.79 -22.12 18.20
N ALA A 405 -0.39 -21.18 17.34
CA ALA A 405 0.94 -20.59 17.36
C ALA A 405 1.20 -19.80 18.66
N GLU A 406 0.22 -19.03 19.15
CA GLU A 406 0.31 -18.30 20.42
C GLU A 406 0.47 -19.27 21.61
N ILE A 407 -0.36 -20.32 21.68
CA ILE A 407 -0.26 -21.34 22.74
C ILE A 407 1.10 -22.06 22.71
N ASN A 408 1.62 -22.36 21.52
CA ASN A 408 2.91 -23.00 21.38
C ASN A 408 4.07 -22.05 21.76
N LEU A 409 3.92 -20.76 21.49
CA LEU A 409 4.87 -19.73 21.91
C LEU A 409 4.89 -19.59 23.43
N GLU A 410 3.71 -19.51 24.07
CA GLU A 410 3.59 -19.45 25.53
C GLU A 410 4.29 -20.64 26.20
N LYS A 411 4.02 -21.86 25.73
CA LYS A 411 4.68 -23.08 26.25
C LYS A 411 6.21 -23.05 26.08
N LYS A 412 6.70 -22.50 24.97
CA LYS A 412 8.15 -22.37 24.73
C LYS A 412 8.78 -21.31 25.64
N LEU A 413 8.08 -20.20 25.87
CA LEU A 413 8.53 -19.14 26.79
C LEU A 413 8.52 -19.60 28.25
N GLU A 414 7.59 -20.49 28.62
CA GLU A 414 7.58 -21.16 29.93
C GLU A 414 8.81 -22.07 30.12
N LEU A 415 9.25 -22.76 29.06
CA LEU A 415 10.44 -23.62 29.10
C LEU A 415 11.75 -22.82 29.05
N ASP A 416 11.83 -21.76 28.23
CA ASP A 416 13.03 -20.95 28.00
C ASP A 416 12.70 -19.44 28.00
N GLN A 417 12.92 -18.77 29.14
CA GLN A 417 12.65 -17.33 29.29
C GLN A 417 13.50 -16.40 28.39
N ASN A 418 14.61 -16.90 27.82
CA ASN A 418 15.49 -16.14 26.93
C ASN A 418 15.26 -16.43 25.44
N CYS A 419 14.20 -17.17 25.08
CA CYS A 419 13.90 -17.48 23.69
C CYS A 419 13.49 -16.19 22.93
N LYS A 420 14.22 -15.85 21.86
CA LYS A 420 13.93 -14.71 20.96
C LYS A 420 13.14 -15.14 19.72
N ASP A 421 12.50 -16.29 19.76
CA ASP A 421 11.72 -16.80 18.63
C ASP A 421 10.42 -16.01 18.48
N GLY A 422 10.15 -15.55 17.25
CA GLY A 422 8.91 -14.86 16.92
C GLY A 422 7.70 -15.81 16.84
N LEU A 423 6.51 -15.22 16.69
CA LEU A 423 5.26 -15.98 16.49
C LEU A 423 5.30 -16.73 15.15
N GLN A 424 5.46 -18.06 15.20
CA GLN A 424 5.48 -18.92 14.02
C GLN A 424 4.07 -19.41 13.69
N ILE A 425 3.38 -18.71 12.80
CA ILE A 425 2.01 -19.06 12.37
C ILE A 425 2.04 -20.25 11.41
N LEU A 426 3.00 -20.28 10.49
CA LEU A 426 3.12 -21.31 9.46
C LEU A 426 4.10 -22.43 9.89
N PRO A 427 3.93 -23.66 9.38
CA PRO A 427 4.90 -24.73 9.60
C PRO A 427 6.29 -24.36 9.06
N PRO A 428 7.36 -24.45 9.88
CA PRO A 428 8.70 -24.01 9.47
C PRO A 428 9.25 -24.81 8.29
N THR A 429 8.90 -26.09 8.20
CA THR A 429 9.30 -26.95 7.08
C THR A 429 8.82 -26.43 5.74
N VAL A 430 7.63 -25.84 5.68
CA VAL A 430 7.09 -25.29 4.43
C VAL A 430 7.74 -23.94 4.11
N VAL A 431 7.93 -23.09 5.12
CA VAL A 431 8.60 -21.79 4.98
C VAL A 431 10.03 -21.96 4.45
N ASP A 432 10.80 -22.86 5.07
CA ASP A 432 12.17 -23.14 4.66
C ASP A 432 12.23 -23.72 3.26
N GLN A 433 11.30 -24.62 2.92
CA GLN A 433 11.26 -25.22 1.59
C GLN A 433 10.98 -24.19 0.49
N ILE A 434 10.07 -23.23 0.72
CA ILE A 434 9.79 -22.15 -0.23
C ILE A 434 11.04 -21.28 -0.42
N LYS A 435 11.76 -20.94 0.65
CA LYS A 435 13.00 -20.17 0.59
C LYS A 435 14.12 -20.94 -0.14
N LEU A 436 14.24 -22.24 0.10
CA LEU A 436 15.20 -23.09 -0.60
C LEU A 436 14.93 -23.12 -2.10
N TRP A 437 13.66 -23.22 -2.53
CA TRP A 437 13.32 -23.16 -3.95
C TRP A 437 13.63 -21.81 -4.60
N GLN A 438 13.57 -20.70 -3.86
CA GLN A 438 14.07 -19.42 -4.36
C GLN A 438 15.60 -19.42 -4.50
N LEU A 439 16.32 -19.88 -3.47
CA LEU A 439 17.79 -19.98 -3.51
C LEU A 439 18.31 -20.90 -4.62
N GLU A 440 17.52 -21.89 -5.05
CA GLU A 440 17.84 -22.72 -6.21
C GLU A 440 17.86 -21.92 -7.52
N LEU A 441 17.00 -20.91 -7.68
CA LEU A 441 17.00 -20.03 -8.86
C LEU A 441 18.12 -18.99 -8.78
N ASP A 442 18.34 -18.40 -7.60
CA ASP A 442 19.35 -17.36 -7.39
C ASP A 442 20.80 -17.91 -7.38
N ARG A 443 20.98 -19.23 -7.57
CA ARG A 443 22.27 -19.90 -7.51
C ARG A 443 23.23 -19.50 -8.63
N ILE A 444 22.69 -19.13 -9.80
CA ILE A 444 23.49 -18.78 -10.98
C ILE A 444 23.36 -17.28 -11.21
N ILE A 445 24.45 -16.55 -10.96
CA ILE A 445 24.53 -15.13 -11.25
C ILE A 445 25.41 -14.95 -12.48
N SER A 446 24.84 -14.42 -13.55
CA SER A 446 25.54 -14.07 -14.78
C SER A 446 25.84 -12.57 -14.80
N TYR A 447 27.03 -12.21 -15.28
CA TYR A 447 27.43 -10.82 -15.48
C TYR A 447 27.96 -10.64 -16.90
N ASP A 448 27.50 -9.59 -17.56
CA ASP A 448 28.04 -9.17 -18.85
C ASP A 448 29.25 -8.26 -18.65
N GLY A 449 30.34 -8.57 -19.36
CA GLY A 449 31.60 -7.89 -19.13
C GLY A 449 32.75 -8.46 -19.93
N TYR A 450 33.95 -8.01 -19.57
CA TYR A 450 35.18 -8.33 -20.28
C TYR A 450 36.17 -8.98 -19.33
N LEU A 451 36.79 -10.06 -19.80
CA LEU A 451 37.88 -10.72 -19.11
C LEU A 451 39.20 -10.15 -19.60
N PHE A 452 39.95 -9.51 -18.70
CA PHE A 452 41.32 -9.12 -18.95
C PHE A 452 42.25 -10.28 -18.62
N SER A 453 43.06 -10.68 -19.60
CA SER A 453 44.10 -11.71 -19.48
C SER A 453 45.40 -11.23 -20.13
N ASP A 454 46.44 -12.06 -19.99
CA ASP A 454 47.72 -11.93 -20.72
C ASP A 454 48.56 -10.69 -20.34
N PHE A 455 48.66 -10.40 -19.04
CA PHE A 455 49.57 -9.38 -18.52
C PHE A 455 51.03 -9.85 -18.52
N GLU A 456 51.91 -9.04 -19.13
CA GLU A 456 53.36 -9.28 -19.14
C GLU A 456 53.94 -9.22 -17.72
N ASP A 457 53.65 -8.13 -17.00
CA ASP A 457 54.17 -7.85 -15.66
C ASP A 457 53.11 -8.10 -14.57
N PHE A 458 53.54 -8.68 -13.43
CA PHE A 458 52.67 -8.81 -12.25
C PHE A 458 52.27 -7.44 -11.68
N HIS A 459 53.14 -6.44 -11.82
CA HIS A 459 52.87 -5.08 -11.38
C HIS A 459 51.77 -4.39 -12.21
N GLU A 460 51.70 -4.68 -13.51
CA GLU A 460 50.66 -4.15 -14.39
C GLU A 460 49.29 -4.73 -14.03
N TYR A 461 49.23 -6.06 -13.85
CA TYR A 461 48.03 -6.75 -13.36
C TYR A 461 47.55 -6.14 -12.04
N HIS A 462 48.45 -5.96 -11.07
CA HIS A 462 48.08 -5.42 -9.77
C HIS A 462 47.59 -3.96 -9.89
N LEU A 463 48.26 -3.12 -10.70
CA LEU A 463 47.87 -1.72 -10.89
C LEU A 463 46.47 -1.60 -11.50
N LEU A 464 46.15 -2.39 -12.52
CA LEU A 464 44.86 -2.36 -13.19
C LEU A 464 43.77 -3.01 -12.35
N SER A 465 44.09 -4.09 -11.63
CA SER A 465 43.16 -4.72 -10.69
C SER A 465 42.83 -3.81 -9.49
N THR A 466 43.80 -3.07 -8.95
CA THR A 466 43.55 -2.10 -7.89
C THR A 466 42.68 -0.95 -8.40
N TYR A 467 43.02 -0.40 -9.56
CA TYR A 467 42.19 0.66 -10.17
C TYR A 467 40.75 0.21 -10.43
N ALA A 468 40.56 -1.01 -10.97
CA ALA A 468 39.23 -1.58 -11.20
C ALA A 468 38.46 -1.84 -9.89
N SER A 469 39.16 -2.15 -8.79
CA SER A 469 38.58 -2.27 -7.45
C SER A 469 38.16 -0.91 -6.90
N ASP A 470 38.98 0.13 -7.10
CA ASP A 470 38.73 1.48 -6.57
C ASP A 470 37.50 2.13 -7.20
N ILE A 471 37.28 1.91 -8.50
CA ILE A 471 36.10 2.39 -9.22
C ILE A 471 34.88 1.45 -9.04
N GLY A 472 35.04 0.30 -8.37
CA GLY A 472 33.95 -0.63 -8.06
C GLY A 472 33.42 -1.44 -9.25
N VAL A 473 34.22 -1.65 -10.30
CA VAL A 473 33.79 -2.35 -11.53
C VAL A 473 34.35 -3.78 -11.65
N LEU A 474 35.25 -4.16 -10.74
CA LEU A 474 35.88 -5.47 -10.67
C LEU A 474 34.88 -6.51 -10.11
N LEU A 475 34.50 -7.49 -10.91
CA LEU A 475 33.54 -8.53 -10.52
C LEU A 475 34.23 -9.83 -10.08
N TRP A 476 35.37 -10.16 -10.66
CA TRP A 476 36.12 -11.36 -10.34
C TRP A 476 37.62 -11.16 -10.59
N LYS A 477 38.48 -11.80 -9.80
CA LYS A 477 39.94 -11.80 -10.02
C LYS A 477 40.56 -13.15 -9.66
N ASP A 478 41.61 -13.51 -10.40
CA ASP A 478 42.48 -14.66 -10.14
C ASP A 478 43.94 -14.24 -10.27
N GLU A 479 44.61 -14.11 -9.12
CA GLU A 479 45.99 -13.67 -9.03
C GLU A 479 46.98 -14.71 -9.56
N LYS A 480 46.63 -16.01 -9.52
CA LYS A 480 47.51 -17.09 -10.00
C LYS A 480 47.60 -17.07 -11.52
N LYS A 481 46.46 -16.83 -12.19
CA LYS A 481 46.39 -16.76 -13.65
C LYS A 481 46.56 -15.35 -14.21
N ARG A 482 46.65 -14.33 -13.34
CA ARG A 482 46.66 -12.90 -13.69
C ARG A 482 45.47 -12.56 -14.59
N ARG A 483 44.26 -12.86 -14.13
CA ARG A 483 43.03 -12.58 -14.86
C ARG A 483 42.07 -11.84 -13.98
N PHE A 484 41.35 -10.88 -14.54
CA PHE A 484 40.24 -10.27 -13.83
C PHE A 484 39.11 -9.92 -14.77
N PHE A 485 37.89 -9.98 -14.27
CA PHE A 485 36.66 -9.71 -15.00
C PHE A 485 36.08 -8.36 -14.56
N VAL A 486 35.76 -7.53 -15.53
CA VAL A 486 35.21 -6.17 -15.33
C VAL A 486 33.82 -6.09 -15.94
N SER A 487 32.92 -5.36 -15.29
CA SER A 487 31.59 -5.08 -15.82
C SER A 487 31.63 -4.36 -17.16
N GLN A 488 30.61 -4.56 -18.00
CA GLN A 488 30.49 -3.88 -19.30
C GLN A 488 30.53 -2.35 -19.17
N GLU A 489 29.90 -1.79 -18.14
CA GLU A 489 29.85 -0.33 -17.89
C GLU A 489 31.21 0.25 -17.52
N GLY A 490 32.01 -0.50 -16.75
CA GLY A 490 33.32 -0.08 -16.28
C GLY A 490 34.47 -0.27 -17.26
N ASN A 491 34.25 -1.06 -18.32
CA ASN A 491 35.31 -1.50 -19.22
C ASN A 491 36.05 -0.32 -19.89
N ALA A 492 35.31 0.68 -20.38
CA ALA A 492 35.91 1.85 -21.06
C ALA A 492 36.87 2.61 -20.13
N GLN A 493 36.52 2.75 -18.85
CA GLN A 493 37.33 3.47 -17.87
C GLN A 493 38.63 2.72 -17.56
N VAL A 494 38.57 1.39 -17.43
CA VAL A 494 39.76 0.55 -17.21
C VAL A 494 40.68 0.58 -18.43
N ILE A 495 40.12 0.52 -19.65
CA ILE A 495 40.89 0.62 -20.89
C ILE A 495 41.56 2.00 -21.02
N ASP A 496 40.86 3.09 -20.70
CA ASP A 496 41.42 4.43 -20.76
C ASP A 496 42.54 4.63 -19.75
N TYR A 497 42.39 4.08 -18.54
CA TYR A 497 43.44 4.08 -17.53
C TYR A 497 44.66 3.26 -17.97
N ALA A 498 44.42 2.07 -18.53
CA ALA A 498 45.48 1.23 -19.10
C ALA A 498 46.23 1.97 -20.21
N LYS A 499 45.53 2.59 -21.18
CA LYS A 499 46.14 3.38 -22.26
C LYS A 499 46.96 4.55 -21.74
N ARG A 500 46.50 5.27 -20.70
CA ARG A 500 47.23 6.41 -20.11
C ARG A 500 48.53 6.00 -19.41
N LYS A 501 48.55 4.82 -18.78
CA LYS A 501 49.74 4.30 -18.07
C LYS A 501 50.69 3.55 -19.00
N LEU A 502 50.18 2.81 -19.98
CA LEU A 502 50.98 2.04 -20.94
C LEU A 502 51.62 2.90 -22.03
N LYS A 503 51.01 4.04 -22.43
CA LYS A 503 51.65 5.02 -23.32
C LYS A 503 52.80 5.81 -22.69
N LYS A 504 53.00 5.72 -21.37
CA LYS A 504 54.08 6.41 -20.65
C LYS A 504 55.38 5.59 -20.55
N LYS A 505 55.45 4.42 -21.20
CA LYS A 505 56.68 3.63 -21.35
C LYS A 505 57.36 3.95 -22.67
#